data_AF-A0A4U9RRM0-F1
#
_entry.id   AF-A0A4U9RRM0-F1
#
_cell.length_a   1.000
_cell.length_b   1.000
_cell.length_c   1.000
_cell.angle_alpha   90.00
_cell.angle_beta   90.00
_cell.angle_gamma   90.00
#
_symmetry.space_group_name_H-M   'P 1'
#
loop_
_entity.id
_entity.type
_entity.pdbx_description
1 polymer ?
#
loop_
_entity_poly.entity_id
_entity_poly.type
_entity_poly.pdbx_seq_one_letter_code
_entity_poly.pdbx_strand_id
1 'polypeptide(L)'
;MEQEITIDLHKVSEILVKRKKLIAIITTISLLITGIISFFIIKPTYETKATIVIGKEEEKNDKQNSYNDIMMFQKLVKTYAQIAESRTVIEKVAQKVGNGLTYEKLKGRIKVIPQPDTQIMEIKVLSKKPEEAYSVLNSLGEIFISESKRIYPTGQIEILDKAVVPEKPIKPNKKLNMAIALLLGLFLSTGASFLLEYLDRTLKSEEDIERYLDLPVLAVIPKIEK
;
A
#
# COMPACT_ATOMS: atom_id res chain seq x y z
N MET A 1 -22.88 25.86 -35.31
CA MET A 1 -21.42 26.06 -35.36
C MET A 1 -20.85 25.49 -34.08
N GLU A 2 -20.32 24.28 -34.15
CA GLU A 2 -19.62 23.65 -33.04
C GLU A 2 -18.31 24.42 -32.87
N GLN A 3 -18.19 25.21 -31.80
CA GLN A 3 -16.90 25.81 -31.46
C GLN A 3 -16.00 24.70 -30.98
N GLU A 4 -15.09 24.24 -31.84
CA GLU A 4 -14.01 23.34 -31.44
C GLU A 4 -13.21 24.03 -30.32
N ILE A 5 -13.24 23.44 -29.13
CA ILE A 5 -12.41 23.85 -28.00
C ILE A 5 -10.97 23.44 -28.34
N THR A 6 -10.30 24.23 -29.16
CA THR A 6 -8.87 24.08 -29.42
C THR A 6 -8.13 24.59 -28.19
N ILE A 7 -7.78 23.65 -27.30
CA ILE A 7 -6.93 23.94 -26.14
C ILE A 7 -5.53 24.23 -26.68
N ASP A 8 -5.21 25.52 -26.80
CA ASP A 8 -3.88 25.96 -27.18
C ASP A 8 -2.89 25.65 -26.05
N LEU A 9 -1.86 24.84 -26.35
CA LEU A 9 -0.82 24.47 -25.38
C LEU A 9 -0.07 25.71 -24.87
N HIS A 10 -0.01 26.78 -25.66
CA HIS A 10 0.66 28.01 -25.24
C HIS A 10 -0.06 28.65 -24.04
N LYS A 11 -1.40 28.75 -24.11
CA LYS A 11 -2.25 29.27 -23.01
C LYS A 11 -2.13 28.45 -21.74
N VAL A 12 -2.01 27.13 -21.87
CA VAL A 12 -1.77 26.24 -20.72
C VAL A 12 -0.47 26.61 -20.00
N SER A 13 0.60 26.84 -20.75
CA SER A 13 1.90 27.20 -20.16
C SER A 13 1.89 28.56 -19.46
N GLU A 14 1.19 29.56 -20.02
CA GLU A 14 1.06 30.89 -19.43
C GLU A 14 0.36 30.85 -18.07
N ILE A 15 -0.72 30.10 -17.94
CA ILE A 15 -1.48 29.95 -16.68
C ILE A 15 -0.59 29.35 -15.58
N LEU A 16 0.19 28.32 -15.93
CA LEU A 16 1.10 27.67 -14.98
C LEU A 16 2.23 28.60 -14.54
N VAL A 17 2.83 29.36 -15.47
CA VAL A 17 3.90 30.31 -15.15
C VAL A 17 3.38 31.46 -14.29
N LYS A 18 2.20 31.99 -14.60
CA LYS A 18 1.52 33.07 -13.86
C LYS A 18 1.25 32.68 -12.41
N ARG A 19 0.88 31.41 -12.17
CA ARG A 19 0.50 30.90 -10.84
C ARG A 19 1.54 30.00 -10.18
N LYS A 20 2.79 29.99 -10.66
CA LYS A 20 3.88 29.14 -10.14
C LYS A 20 4.11 29.24 -8.63
N LYS A 21 3.91 30.44 -8.03
CA LYS A 21 4.01 30.63 -6.57
C LYS A 21 2.91 29.88 -5.81
N LEU A 22 1.68 29.94 -6.30
CA LEU A 22 0.55 29.23 -5.73
C LEU A 22 0.74 27.71 -5.83
N ILE A 23 1.18 27.24 -7.01
CA ILE A 23 1.52 25.83 -7.25
C ILE A 23 2.58 25.34 -6.25
N ALA A 24 3.67 26.11 -6.11
CA ALA A 24 4.74 25.79 -5.17
C ALA A 24 4.27 25.76 -3.72
N ILE A 25 3.44 26.73 -3.28
CA ILE A 25 2.92 26.79 -1.90
C ILE A 25 2.04 25.58 -1.59
N ILE A 26 1.04 25.28 -2.43
CA ILE A 26 0.12 24.17 -2.20
C ILE A 26 0.88 22.84 -2.18
N THR A 27 1.79 22.65 -3.13
CA THR A 27 2.61 21.43 -3.21
C THR A 27 3.51 21.29 -1.98
N THR A 28 4.14 22.39 -1.54
CA THR A 28 4.98 22.38 -0.33
C THR A 28 4.18 22.07 0.92
N ILE A 29 2.99 22.67 1.08
CA ILE A 29 2.10 22.39 2.22
C ILE A 29 1.68 20.90 2.21
N SER A 30 1.33 20.35 1.04
CA SER A 30 0.99 18.93 0.91
C SER A 30 2.14 18.03 1.36
N LEU A 31 3.37 18.33 0.92
CA LEU A 31 4.58 17.60 1.33
C LEU A 31 4.86 17.72 2.82
N LEU A 32 4.70 18.90 3.41
CA LEU A 32 4.89 19.12 4.85
C LEU A 32 3.88 18.34 5.66
N ILE A 33 2.59 18.37 5.30
CA ILE A 33 1.53 17.62 5.97
C ILE A 33 1.82 16.12 5.90
N THR A 34 2.12 15.58 4.71
CA THR A 34 2.44 14.16 4.55
C THR A 34 3.72 13.77 5.29
N GLY A 35 4.73 14.64 5.30
CA GLY A 35 5.97 14.46 6.05
C GLY A 35 5.70 14.37 7.56
N ILE A 36 4.95 15.31 8.12
CA ILE A 36 4.59 15.31 9.54
C ILE A 36 3.81 14.04 9.90
N ILE A 37 2.79 13.69 9.10
CA ILE A 37 1.99 12.48 9.33
C ILE A 37 2.87 11.21 9.29
N SER A 38 3.74 11.10 8.29
CA SER A 38 4.55 9.90 8.07
C SER A 38 5.73 9.78 9.05
N PHE A 39 6.27 10.88 9.57
CA PHE A 39 7.42 10.85 10.47
C PHE A 39 7.03 10.88 11.95
N PHE A 40 5.94 11.56 12.32
CA PHE A 40 5.60 11.80 13.73
C PHE A 40 4.32 11.10 14.19
N ILE A 41 3.34 10.88 13.31
CA ILE A 41 2.02 10.38 13.72
C ILE A 41 1.92 8.86 13.54
N ILE A 42 2.33 8.35 12.37
CA ILE A 42 2.21 6.91 12.08
C ILE A 42 3.35 6.16 12.76
N LYS A 43 3.00 5.33 13.74
CA LYS A 43 3.96 4.46 14.44
C LYS A 43 4.58 3.44 13.47
N PRO A 44 5.88 3.13 13.60
CA PRO A 44 6.52 2.11 12.78
C PRO A 44 5.88 0.74 13.02
N THR A 45 5.64 0.01 11.93
CA THR A 45 5.17 -1.38 11.98
C THR A 45 6.23 -2.27 11.40
N TYR A 46 6.58 -3.32 12.15
CA TYR A 46 7.54 -4.34 11.80
C TYR A 46 6.80 -5.58 11.30
N GLU A 47 7.40 -6.25 10.32
CA GLU A 47 6.90 -7.49 9.74
C GLU A 47 7.97 -8.56 9.87
N THR A 48 7.60 -9.72 10.41
CA THR A 48 8.39 -10.95 10.28
C THR A 48 7.60 -11.96 9.47
N LYS A 49 8.32 -12.84 8.77
CA LYS A 49 7.74 -13.90 7.94
C LYS A 49 8.40 -15.24 8.22
N ALA A 50 7.66 -16.31 7.99
CA ALA A 50 8.15 -17.68 7.98
C ALA A 50 7.56 -18.40 6.77
N THR A 51 8.38 -19.23 6.13
CA THR A 51 8.00 -20.01 4.97
C THR A 51 7.84 -21.47 5.40
N ILE A 52 6.67 -22.04 5.12
CA ILE A 52 6.35 -23.43 5.49
C ILE A 52 6.04 -24.21 4.22
N VAL A 53 6.65 -25.39 4.12
CA VAL A 53 6.40 -26.37 3.06
C VAL A 53 5.53 -27.49 3.61
N ILE A 54 4.53 -27.87 2.84
CA ILE A 54 3.57 -28.91 3.19
C ILE A 54 3.70 -30.05 2.18
N GLY A 55 4.13 -31.21 2.67
CA GLY A 55 4.30 -32.43 1.88
C GLY A 55 3.44 -33.58 2.40
N LYS A 56 3.51 -34.69 1.68
CA LYS A 56 3.07 -36.02 2.12
C LYS A 56 4.31 -36.90 2.17
N GLU A 57 4.43 -37.74 3.20
CA GLU A 57 5.47 -38.76 3.27
C GLU A 57 5.30 -39.71 2.07
N GLU A 58 6.35 -39.89 1.27
CA GLU A 58 6.34 -40.82 0.14
C GLU A 58 6.29 -42.27 0.66
N GLU A 59 5.10 -42.88 0.66
CA GLU A 59 5.05 -44.34 0.64
C GLU A 59 5.65 -44.81 -0.69
N LYS A 60 6.74 -45.57 -0.62
CA LYS A 60 7.65 -45.94 -1.73
C LYS A 60 7.03 -46.73 -2.91
N ASN A 61 5.71 -46.83 -3.05
CA ASN A 61 5.08 -47.81 -3.95
C ASN A 61 4.09 -47.32 -5.01
N ASP A 62 3.78 -46.03 -5.18
CA ASP A 62 2.90 -45.61 -6.29
C ASP A 62 3.48 -44.46 -7.13
N LYS A 63 4.14 -44.84 -8.22
CA LYS A 63 4.54 -43.93 -9.30
C LYS A 63 3.38 -43.74 -10.28
N GLN A 64 2.39 -42.95 -9.90
CA GLN A 64 1.48 -42.36 -10.88
C GLN A 64 1.11 -40.95 -10.42
N ASN A 65 1.91 -39.97 -10.81
CA ASN A 65 1.61 -38.55 -10.63
C ASN A 65 0.31 -38.22 -11.37
N SER A 66 -0.80 -38.22 -10.64
CA SER A 66 -2.11 -37.94 -11.19
C SER A 66 -2.40 -36.45 -11.04
N TYR A 67 -3.07 -35.83 -12.01
CA TYR A 67 -3.55 -34.44 -11.91
C TYR A 67 -4.36 -34.21 -10.62
N ASN A 68 -5.00 -35.26 -10.12
CA ASN A 68 -5.73 -35.29 -8.86
C ASN A 68 -4.83 -35.03 -7.63
N ASP A 69 -3.56 -35.44 -7.65
CA ASP A 69 -2.62 -35.24 -6.54
C ASP A 69 -2.22 -33.77 -6.43
N ILE A 70 -1.97 -33.09 -7.56
CA ILE A 70 -1.67 -31.66 -7.61
C ILE A 70 -2.83 -30.84 -7.01
N MET A 71 -4.07 -31.14 -7.42
CA MET A 71 -5.26 -30.48 -6.88
C MET A 71 -5.45 -30.78 -5.38
N MET A 72 -5.14 -31.99 -4.94
CA MET A 72 -5.17 -32.36 -3.53
C MET A 72 -4.14 -31.56 -2.72
N PHE A 73 -2.91 -31.40 -3.22
CA PHE A 73 -1.88 -30.59 -2.54
C PHE A 73 -2.29 -29.13 -2.40
N GLN A 74 -2.86 -28.53 -3.44
CA GLN A 74 -3.36 -27.14 -3.36
C GLN A 74 -4.47 -26.99 -2.31
N LYS A 75 -5.36 -28.00 -2.19
CA LYS A 75 -6.38 -28.03 -1.14
C LYS A 75 -5.76 -28.22 0.25
N LEU A 76 -4.73 -29.05 0.38
CA LEU A 76 -4.03 -29.26 1.65
C LEU A 76 -3.39 -27.96 2.14
N VAL A 77 -2.65 -27.23 1.30
CA VAL A 77 -2.07 -25.93 1.69
C VAL A 77 -3.15 -24.97 2.19
N LYS A 78 -4.29 -24.90 1.51
CA LYS A 78 -5.44 -24.08 1.94
C LYS A 78 -6.01 -24.56 3.29
N THR A 79 -6.14 -25.87 3.51
CA THR A 79 -6.60 -26.44 4.78
C THR A 79 -5.64 -26.10 5.92
N TYR A 80 -4.34 -26.27 5.74
CA TYR A 80 -3.33 -25.90 6.74
C TYR A 80 -3.32 -24.40 7.01
N ALA A 81 -3.52 -23.57 5.99
CA ALA A 81 -3.69 -22.13 6.19
C ALA A 81 -4.90 -21.80 7.08
N GLN A 82 -6.04 -22.47 6.86
CA GLN A 82 -7.22 -22.33 7.72
C GLN A 82 -6.96 -22.80 9.17
N ILE A 83 -6.15 -23.84 9.36
CA ILE A 83 -5.74 -24.29 10.70
C ILE A 83 -4.88 -23.22 11.38
N ALA A 84 -3.90 -22.66 10.68
CA ALA A 84 -3.04 -21.60 11.21
C ALA A 84 -3.81 -20.32 11.57
N GLU A 85 -4.87 -19.98 10.82
CA GLU A 85 -5.77 -18.85 11.08
C GLU A 85 -6.89 -19.18 12.08
N SER A 86 -7.01 -20.44 12.51
CA SER A 86 -8.09 -20.86 13.39
C SER A 86 -8.03 -20.16 14.74
N ARG A 87 -9.20 -19.88 15.30
CA ARG A 87 -9.33 -19.27 16.63
C ARG A 87 -8.57 -20.03 17.70
N THR A 88 -8.62 -21.36 17.67
CA THR A 88 -7.93 -22.23 18.64
C THR A 88 -6.41 -22.04 18.59
N VAL A 89 -5.82 -21.98 17.39
CA VAL A 89 -4.37 -21.75 17.25
C VAL A 89 -4.00 -20.35 17.74
N ILE A 90 -4.72 -19.32 17.29
CA ILE A 90 -4.42 -17.93 17.65
C ILE A 90 -4.60 -17.68 19.16
N GLU A 91 -5.61 -18.28 19.79
CA GLU A 91 -5.82 -18.17 21.25
C GLU A 91 -4.69 -18.85 22.03
N LYS A 92 -4.25 -20.04 21.62
CA LYS A 92 -3.09 -20.72 22.22
C LYS A 92 -1.81 -19.89 22.07
N VAL A 93 -1.62 -19.22 20.94
CA VAL A 93 -0.48 -18.30 20.73
C VAL A 93 -0.57 -17.10 21.67
N ALA A 94 -1.75 -16.49 21.79
CA ALA A 94 -1.96 -15.36 22.72
C ALA A 94 -1.64 -15.76 24.16
N GLN A 95 -2.06 -16.96 24.59
CA GLN A 95 -1.78 -17.50 25.92
C GLN A 95 -0.29 -17.77 26.13
N LYS A 96 0.39 -18.36 25.14
CA LYS A 96 1.82 -18.72 25.23
C LYS A 96 2.74 -17.50 25.23
N VAL A 97 2.46 -16.50 24.39
CA VAL A 97 3.27 -15.27 24.32
C VAL A 97 3.00 -14.34 25.50
N GLY A 98 1.76 -14.33 26.01
CA GLY A 98 1.36 -13.46 27.11
C GLY A 98 1.28 -11.98 26.70
N ASN A 99 1.69 -11.08 27.60
CA ASN A 99 1.74 -9.62 27.38
C ASN A 99 0.39 -8.93 27.07
N GLY A 100 -0.72 -9.50 27.56
CA GLY A 100 -2.06 -8.93 27.33
C GLY A 100 -2.50 -8.97 25.86
N LEU A 101 -1.90 -9.86 25.08
CA LEU A 101 -2.37 -10.20 23.74
C LEU A 101 -3.68 -11.00 23.85
N THR A 102 -4.58 -10.74 22.91
CA THR A 102 -5.87 -11.42 22.80
C THR A 102 -6.07 -11.87 21.36
N TYR A 103 -6.99 -12.81 21.15
CA TYR A 103 -7.38 -13.25 19.81
C TYR A 103 -7.69 -12.07 18.88
N GLU A 104 -8.50 -11.10 19.33
CA GLU A 104 -8.87 -9.93 18.52
C GLU A 104 -7.68 -9.06 18.13
N LYS A 105 -6.68 -8.92 19.02
CA LYS A 105 -5.46 -8.16 18.70
C LYS A 105 -4.57 -8.89 17.69
N LEU A 106 -4.57 -10.23 17.70
CA LEU A 106 -3.70 -11.04 16.85
C LEU A 106 -4.31 -11.39 15.49
N LYS A 107 -5.63 -11.63 15.43
CA LYS A 107 -6.35 -12.00 14.21
C LYS A 107 -6.06 -11.04 13.04
N GLY A 108 -6.03 -9.74 13.30
CA GLY A 108 -5.72 -8.73 12.27
C GLY A 108 -4.24 -8.53 11.97
N ARG A 109 -3.35 -9.13 12.76
CA ARG A 109 -1.88 -8.97 12.66
C ARG A 109 -1.20 -10.18 12.00
N ILE A 110 -1.80 -11.36 12.14
CA ILE A 110 -1.35 -12.59 11.51
C ILE A 110 -2.01 -12.67 10.14
N LYS A 111 -1.22 -12.93 9.10
CA LYS A 111 -1.70 -13.18 7.74
C LYS A 111 -1.08 -14.46 7.23
N VAL A 112 -1.91 -15.41 6.82
CA VAL A 112 -1.44 -16.64 6.21
C VAL A 112 -1.72 -16.58 4.72
N ILE A 113 -0.67 -16.77 3.91
CA ILE A 113 -0.71 -16.57 2.47
C ILE A 113 -0.25 -17.88 1.79
N PRO A 114 -1.20 -18.74 1.38
CA PRO A 114 -0.93 -19.85 0.47
C PRO A 114 -0.35 -19.31 -0.84
N GLN A 115 0.75 -19.87 -1.31
CA GLN A 115 1.32 -19.53 -2.60
C GLN A 115 0.59 -20.34 -3.70
N PRO A 116 -0.04 -19.70 -4.69
CA PRO A 116 -0.77 -20.39 -5.76
C PRO A 116 0.10 -21.44 -6.45
N ASP A 117 -0.49 -22.59 -6.79
CA ASP A 117 0.16 -23.67 -7.53
C ASP A 117 1.44 -24.25 -6.88
N THR A 118 1.62 -24.04 -5.57
CA THR A 118 2.76 -24.58 -4.83
C THR A 118 2.34 -25.26 -3.52
N GLN A 119 3.29 -25.97 -2.90
CA GLN A 119 3.20 -26.53 -1.56
C GLN A 119 3.66 -25.57 -0.45
N ILE A 120 3.79 -24.29 -0.79
CA ILE A 120 4.36 -23.28 0.10
C ILE A 120 3.25 -22.40 0.65
N MET A 121 3.34 -22.08 1.93
CA MET A 121 2.61 -20.98 2.54
C MET A 121 3.55 -20.07 3.33
N GLU A 122 3.26 -18.78 3.26
CA GLU A 122 3.96 -17.75 4.00
C GLU A 122 3.08 -17.27 5.14
N ILE A 123 3.61 -17.26 6.37
CA ILE A 123 2.93 -16.66 7.52
C ILE A 123 3.63 -15.34 7.84
N LYS A 124 2.88 -14.24 7.85
CA LYS A 124 3.36 -12.90 8.20
C LYS A 124 2.74 -12.44 9.50
N VAL A 125 3.55 -11.83 10.35
CA VAL A 125 3.08 -11.19 11.59
C VAL A 125 3.52 -9.74 11.63
N LEU A 126 2.53 -8.87 11.84
CA LEU A 126 2.73 -7.42 11.98
C LEU A 126 2.68 -7.02 13.46
N SER A 127 3.70 -6.30 13.94
CA SER A 127 3.65 -5.68 15.27
C SER A 127 4.33 -4.31 15.30
N LYS A 128 4.00 -3.53 16.33
CA LYS A 128 4.68 -2.26 16.64
C LYS A 128 6.03 -2.48 17.31
N LYS A 129 6.29 -3.67 17.85
CA LYS A 129 7.56 -4.05 18.48
C LYS A 129 8.19 -5.21 17.68
N PRO A 130 9.48 -5.13 17.32
CA PRO A 130 10.12 -6.18 16.52
C PRO A 130 10.16 -7.53 17.26
N GLU A 131 10.51 -7.51 18.54
CA GLU A 131 10.56 -8.72 19.39
C GLU A 131 9.19 -9.39 19.58
N GLU A 132 8.12 -8.59 19.65
CA GLU A 132 6.75 -9.10 19.74
C GLU A 132 6.35 -9.81 18.44
N ALA A 133 6.71 -9.23 17.28
CA ALA A 133 6.42 -9.85 15.99
C ALA A 133 7.10 -11.23 15.87
N TYR A 134 8.39 -11.29 16.24
CA TYR A 134 9.16 -12.53 16.27
C TYR A 134 8.57 -13.57 17.23
N SER A 135 8.33 -13.19 18.49
CA SER A 135 7.83 -14.10 19.51
C SER A 135 6.46 -14.69 19.16
N VAL A 136 5.58 -13.89 18.57
CA VAL A 136 4.27 -14.33 18.09
C VAL A 136 4.42 -15.32 16.94
N LEU A 137 5.24 -15.00 15.92
CA LEU A 137 5.40 -15.89 14.77
C LEU A 137 6.10 -17.21 15.15
N ASN A 138 7.12 -17.16 16.01
CA ASN A 138 7.80 -18.35 16.50
C ASN A 138 6.83 -19.26 17.28
N SER A 139 6.06 -18.68 18.21
CA SER A 139 5.04 -19.42 18.98
C SER A 139 3.94 -19.98 18.08
N LEU A 140 3.53 -19.21 17.06
CA LEU A 140 2.55 -19.65 16.07
C LEU A 140 3.06 -20.84 15.27
N GLY A 141 4.31 -20.83 14.81
CA GLY A 141 4.91 -21.98 14.11
C GLY A 141 4.92 -23.25 14.95
N GLU A 142 5.33 -23.15 16.22
CA GLU A 142 5.36 -24.30 17.14
C GLU A 142 3.96 -24.87 17.42
N ILE A 143 3.00 -24.00 17.73
CA ILE A 143 1.61 -24.41 18.01
C ILE A 143 0.95 -24.95 16.74
N PHE A 144 1.17 -24.30 15.60
CA PHE A 144 0.65 -24.75 14.32
C PHE A 144 1.13 -26.16 13.97
N ILE A 145 2.43 -26.46 14.12
CA ILE A 145 2.95 -27.81 13.88
C ILE A 145 2.29 -28.82 14.83
N SER A 146 2.17 -28.48 16.11
CA SER A 146 1.54 -29.36 17.11
C SER A 146 0.07 -29.65 16.80
N GLU A 147 -0.71 -28.63 16.46
CA GLU A 147 -2.13 -28.77 16.15
C GLU A 147 -2.35 -29.47 14.80
N SER A 148 -1.49 -29.20 13.83
CA SER A 148 -1.50 -29.83 12.52
C SER A 148 -1.22 -31.32 12.60
N LYS A 149 -0.22 -31.75 13.36
CA LYS A 149 0.07 -33.18 13.60
C LYS A 149 -1.09 -33.91 14.30
N ARG A 150 -1.85 -33.21 15.17
CA ARG A 150 -3.03 -33.80 15.80
C ARG A 150 -4.17 -34.02 14.81
N ILE A 151 -4.39 -33.09 13.88
CA ILE A 151 -5.49 -33.13 12.92
C ILE A 151 -5.15 -34.06 11.73
N TYR A 152 -3.91 -33.98 11.22
CA TYR A 152 -3.39 -34.76 10.11
C TYR A 152 -2.04 -35.39 10.49
N PRO A 153 -2.04 -36.55 11.16
CA PRO A 153 -0.80 -37.21 11.61
C PRO A 153 0.15 -37.60 10.46
N THR A 154 -0.40 -37.84 9.27
CA THR A 154 0.35 -38.24 8.07
C THR A 154 0.84 -37.04 7.24
N GLY A 155 0.54 -35.81 7.67
CA GLY A 155 0.99 -34.59 7.01
C GLY A 155 2.43 -34.26 7.35
N GLN A 156 3.25 -34.01 6.32
CA GLN A 156 4.62 -33.54 6.52
C GLN A 156 4.65 -32.02 6.45
N ILE A 157 5.16 -31.39 7.50
CA ILE A 157 5.31 -29.94 7.60
C ILE A 157 6.77 -29.64 7.89
N GLU A 158 7.37 -28.81 7.05
CA GLU A 158 8.74 -28.34 7.21
C GLU A 158 8.78 -26.82 7.20
N ILE A 159 9.53 -26.24 8.14
CA ILE A 159 9.80 -24.79 8.15
C ILE A 159 11.04 -24.55 7.29
N LEU A 160 10.84 -23.99 6.10
CA LEU A 160 11.92 -23.65 5.17
C LEU A 160 12.67 -22.41 5.66
N ASP A 161 11.95 -21.33 5.94
CA ASP A 161 12.50 -20.09 6.48
C ASP A 161 11.92 -19.84 7.87
N LYS A 162 12.79 -19.75 8.87
CA LYS A 162 12.41 -19.42 10.24
C LYS A 162 12.14 -17.92 10.38
N ALA A 163 11.28 -17.57 11.33
CA ALA A 163 11.09 -16.19 11.75
C ALA A 163 12.43 -15.58 12.23
N VAL A 164 12.64 -14.30 11.94
CA VAL A 164 13.79 -13.52 12.42
C VAL A 164 13.31 -12.21 12.99
N VAL A 165 14.04 -11.63 13.93
CA VAL A 165 13.70 -10.31 14.50
C VAL A 165 13.87 -9.26 13.39
N PRO A 166 12.81 -8.52 13.03
CA PRO A 166 12.88 -7.55 11.94
C PRO A 166 13.64 -6.29 12.37
N GLU A 167 14.73 -5.97 11.66
CA GLU A 167 15.57 -4.80 11.97
C GLU A 167 14.95 -3.47 11.52
N LYS A 168 14.17 -3.48 10.43
CA LYS A 168 13.60 -2.28 9.82
C LYS A 168 12.08 -2.38 9.73
N PRO A 169 11.34 -1.29 10.00
CA PRO A 169 9.90 -1.29 9.84
C PRO A 169 9.51 -1.28 8.35
N ILE A 170 8.42 -1.97 8.02
CA ILE A 170 7.86 -2.00 6.67
C ILE A 170 6.91 -0.81 6.40
N LYS A 171 6.39 -0.19 7.47
CA LYS A 171 5.52 0.99 7.38
C LYS A 171 5.92 2.09 8.38
N PRO A 172 5.69 3.37 8.05
CA PRO A 172 5.23 3.86 6.74
C PRO A 172 6.35 3.84 5.69
N ASN A 173 6.02 3.57 4.42
CA ASN A 173 6.98 3.73 3.33
C ASN A 173 7.14 5.22 3.01
N LYS A 174 8.08 5.86 3.72
CA LYS A 174 8.30 7.32 3.67
C LYS A 174 8.55 7.82 2.25
N LYS A 175 9.35 7.10 1.46
CA LYS A 175 9.68 7.48 0.07
C LYS A 175 8.43 7.46 -0.82
N LEU A 176 7.66 6.38 -0.76
CA LEU A 176 6.43 6.24 -1.54
C LEU A 176 5.39 7.30 -1.14
N ASN A 177 5.19 7.52 0.16
CA ASN A 177 4.24 8.52 0.65
C ASN A 177 4.59 9.93 0.16
N MET A 178 5.88 10.30 0.20
CA MET A 178 6.35 11.61 -0.29
C MET A 178 6.18 11.74 -1.80
N ALA A 179 6.45 10.68 -2.58
CA ALA A 179 6.22 10.69 -4.03
C ALA A 179 4.73 10.85 -4.37
N ILE A 180 3.85 10.14 -3.67
CA ILE A 180 2.39 10.26 -3.84
C ILE A 180 1.94 11.69 -3.47
N ALA A 181 2.42 12.24 -2.35
CA ALA A 181 2.08 13.60 -1.94
C ALA A 181 2.57 14.65 -2.94
N LEU A 182 3.75 14.47 -3.54
CA LEU A 182 4.25 15.36 -4.59
C LEU A 182 3.32 15.33 -5.81
N LEU A 183 2.99 14.14 -6.32
CA LEU A 183 2.15 13.99 -7.51
C LEU A 183 0.74 14.53 -7.27
N LEU A 184 0.11 14.17 -6.15
CA LEU A 184 -1.21 14.68 -5.78
C LEU A 184 -1.19 16.19 -5.54
N GLY A 185 -0.15 16.71 -4.85
CA GLY A 185 0.02 18.13 -4.61
C GLY A 185 0.15 18.92 -5.91
N LEU A 186 0.94 18.44 -6.87
CA LEU A 186 1.06 19.05 -8.20
C LEU A 186 -0.23 18.98 -9.01
N PHE A 187 -0.93 17.84 -8.96
CA PHE A 187 -2.21 17.68 -9.65
C PHE A 187 -3.27 18.64 -9.12
N LEU A 188 -3.45 18.67 -7.80
CA LEU A 188 -4.43 19.54 -7.14
C LEU A 188 -4.09 21.02 -7.31
N SER A 189 -2.81 21.38 -7.22
CA SER A 189 -2.39 22.78 -7.34
C SER A 189 -2.45 23.31 -8.78
N THR A 190 -2.17 22.45 -9.75
CA THR A 190 -2.41 22.73 -11.18
C THR A 190 -3.90 22.90 -11.45
N GLY A 191 -4.74 21.97 -10.98
CA GLY A 191 -6.20 22.07 -11.12
C GLY A 191 -6.76 23.35 -10.47
N ALA A 192 -6.30 23.69 -9.27
CA ALA A 192 -6.66 24.93 -8.59
C ALA A 192 -6.21 26.17 -9.38
N SER A 193 -5.04 26.11 -10.02
CA SER A 193 -4.54 27.22 -10.86
C SER A 193 -5.42 27.47 -12.07
N PHE A 194 -5.86 26.40 -12.76
CA PHE A 194 -6.82 26.53 -13.86
C PHE A 194 -8.19 27.00 -13.39
N LEU A 195 -8.69 26.48 -12.26
CA LEU A 195 -9.97 26.91 -11.71
C LEU A 195 -9.96 28.39 -11.36
N LEU A 196 -8.88 28.86 -10.71
CA LEU A 196 -8.72 30.28 -10.39
C LEU A 196 -8.54 31.16 -11.62
N GLU A 197 -8.01 30.63 -12.73
CA GLU A 197 -7.96 31.35 -13.99
C GLU A 197 -9.33 31.40 -14.66
N TYR A 198 -10.07 30.29 -14.68
CA TYR A 198 -11.41 30.24 -15.23
C TYR A 198 -12.40 31.16 -14.50
N LEU A 199 -12.23 31.31 -13.18
CA LEU A 199 -13.04 32.22 -12.36
C LEU A 199 -12.56 33.68 -12.44
N ASP A 200 -11.36 33.94 -12.96
CA ASP A 200 -10.82 35.29 -13.15
C ASP A 200 -11.43 35.91 -14.42
N ARG A 201 -12.46 36.73 -14.24
CA ARG A 201 -13.18 37.43 -15.33
C ARG A 201 -12.53 38.74 -15.76
N THR A 202 -11.28 39.00 -15.38
CA THR A 202 -10.60 40.26 -15.70
C THR A 202 -10.12 40.23 -17.16
N LEU A 203 -10.47 41.25 -17.95
CA LEU A 203 -9.89 41.48 -19.28
C LEU A 203 -8.45 42.00 -19.08
N LYS A 204 -7.45 41.26 -19.55
CA LYS A 204 -6.02 41.57 -19.28
C LYS A 204 -5.25 41.96 -20.52
N SER A 205 -5.76 41.65 -21.71
CA SER A 205 -5.19 42.00 -23.00
C SER A 205 -6.18 42.77 -23.86
N GLU A 206 -5.67 43.52 -24.83
CA GLU A 206 -6.44 44.09 -25.93
C GLU A 206 -7.23 43.03 -26.71
N GLU A 207 -6.66 41.84 -26.90
CA GLU A 207 -7.33 40.70 -27.52
C GLU A 207 -8.51 40.20 -26.68
N ASP A 208 -8.43 40.26 -25.34
CA ASP A 208 -9.58 39.95 -24.48
C ASP A 208 -10.71 40.96 -24.68
N ILE A 209 -10.40 42.24 -24.88
CA ILE A 209 -11.38 43.31 -25.09
C ILE A 209 -12.11 43.12 -26.42
N GLU A 210 -11.37 42.92 -27.51
CA GLU A 210 -11.97 42.70 -28.84
C GLU A 210 -12.84 41.44 -28.85
N ARG A 211 -12.39 40.37 -28.19
CA ARG A 211 -13.08 39.09 -28.17
C ARG A 211 -14.34 39.07 -27.30
N TYR A 212 -14.34 39.78 -26.18
CA TYR A 212 -15.49 39.81 -25.26
C TYR A 212 -16.51 40.91 -25.57
N LEU A 213 -16.06 42.03 -26.14
CA LEU A 213 -16.92 43.18 -26.42
C LEU A 213 -17.27 43.33 -27.90
N ASP A 214 -16.63 42.57 -28.80
CA ASP A 214 -16.79 42.66 -30.28
C ASP A 214 -16.56 44.09 -30.80
N LEU A 215 -15.65 44.82 -30.14
CA LEU A 215 -15.29 46.19 -30.46
C LEU A 215 -13.80 46.26 -30.84
N PRO A 216 -13.44 46.95 -31.92
CA PRO A 216 -12.05 47.12 -32.30
C PRO A 216 -11.31 47.98 -31.27
N VAL A 217 -10.10 47.57 -30.88
CA VAL A 217 -9.26 48.37 -29.98
C VAL A 217 -8.68 49.54 -30.77
N LEU A 218 -9.13 50.76 -30.42
CA LEU A 218 -8.75 51.98 -31.14
C LEU A 218 -7.38 52.53 -30.74
N ALA A 219 -6.97 52.31 -29.49
CA ALA A 219 -5.69 52.79 -28.95
C ALA A 219 -5.30 52.01 -27.69
N VAL A 220 -3.99 51.80 -27.51
CA VAL A 220 -3.40 51.17 -26.32
C VAL A 220 -2.51 52.21 -25.64
N ILE A 221 -2.71 52.43 -24.35
CA ILE A 221 -1.84 53.33 -23.58
C ILE A 221 -0.68 52.49 -23.03
N PRO A 222 0.56 52.69 -23.53
CA PRO A 222 1.70 51.89 -23.10
C PRO A 222 2.01 52.15 -21.62
N LYS A 223 2.19 51.08 -20.87
CA LYS A 223 2.60 51.18 -19.46
C LYS A 223 4.08 51.56 -19.41
N ILE A 224 4.37 52.80 -19.03
CA ILE A 224 5.74 53.29 -18.86
C ILE A 224 6.29 52.68 -17.57
N GLU A 225 7.33 51.85 -17.66
CA GLU A 225 8.09 51.39 -16.49
C GLU A 225 8.88 52.55 -15.88
N LYS A 226 8.96 52.58 -14.55
CA LYS A 226 9.53 53.67 -13.77
C LYS A 226 11.00 53.43 -13.45
#